data_AF-A0A2T2UBU2-F1
#
_entry.id   AF-A0A2T2UBU2-F1
#
_cell.length_a   1.000
_cell.length_b   1.000
_cell.length_c   1.000
_cell.angle_alpha   90.00
_cell.angle_beta   90.00
_cell.angle_gamma   90.00
#
_symmetry.space_group_name_H-M   'P 1'
#
loop_
_entity.id
_entity.type
_entity.pdbx_description
1 polymer ?
#
loop_
_entity_poly.entity_id
_entity_poly.type
_entity_poly.pdbx_seq_one_letter_code
_entity_poly.pdbx_strand_id
1 'polypeptide(L)'
;SATVASGLSSLSGIVEKPPAAQAPSNLSVVGRYILTPRIFDMLAATGRGAGGEIQLTDAIAKLLAEQQVLAWEFEGTRFDCGNKLGYLQATVDYALRHPELKNDFAQYLRGIDANPSA
;
A
#
# COMPACT_ATOMS: atom_id res chain seq x y z
N SER A 1 14.74 11.45 2.70
CA SER A 1 14.42 11.49 1.25
C SER A 1 14.59 12.89 0.69
N ALA A 2 15.11 13.02 -0.53
CA ALA A 2 15.24 14.30 -1.24
C ALA A 2 14.36 14.28 -2.50
N THR A 3 13.62 15.35 -2.77
CA THR A 3 12.76 15.46 -3.96
C THR A 3 13.60 15.46 -5.23
N VAL A 4 13.24 14.61 -6.20
CA VAL A 4 13.88 14.51 -7.51
C VAL A 4 13.02 15.19 -8.58
N ALA A 5 11.70 15.00 -8.50
CA ALA A 5 10.69 15.67 -9.33
C ALA A 5 9.35 15.69 -8.58
N SER A 6 8.32 16.30 -9.17
CA SER A 6 6.96 16.26 -8.60
C SER A 6 6.50 14.80 -8.43
N GLY A 7 6.05 14.44 -7.23
CA GLY A 7 5.65 13.07 -6.88
C GLY A 7 6.79 12.05 -6.78
N LEU A 8 8.05 12.44 -7.01
CA LEU A 8 9.19 11.52 -7.08
C LEU A 8 10.30 11.94 -6.11
N SER A 9 10.64 11.07 -5.17
CA SER A 9 11.64 11.33 -4.13
C SER A 9 12.68 10.22 -4.05
N SER A 10 13.93 10.56 -3.76
CA SER A 10 14.97 9.58 -3.45
C SER A 10 14.68 8.91 -2.11
N LEU A 11 14.59 7.58 -2.08
CA LEU A 11 14.30 6.80 -0.90
C LEU A 11 15.56 6.63 -0.05
N SER A 12 15.48 6.91 1.26
CA SER A 12 16.61 6.75 2.19
C SER A 12 16.53 5.50 3.07
N GLY A 13 15.40 4.80 3.05
CA GLY A 13 15.17 3.61 3.87
C GLY A 13 13.76 3.06 3.66
N ILE A 14 13.58 1.79 3.95
CA ILE A 14 12.31 1.07 3.86
C ILE A 14 12.31 -0.03 4.92
N VAL A 15 11.18 -0.23 5.59
CA VAL A 15 11.04 -1.21 6.69
C VAL A 15 9.71 -1.94 6.53
N GLU A 16 9.73 -3.27 6.62
CA GLU A 16 8.52 -4.09 6.54
C GLU A 16 7.70 -3.95 7.83
N LYS A 17 6.47 -3.44 7.71
CA LYS A 17 5.45 -3.39 8.78
C LYS A 17 6.01 -2.99 10.16
N PRO A 18 6.63 -1.80 10.28
CA PRO A 18 7.15 -1.35 11.57
C PRO A 18 6.02 -1.15 12.58
N PRO A 19 6.28 -1.33 13.89
CA PRO A 19 5.38 -0.83 14.92
C PRO A 19 5.12 0.67 14.73
N ALA A 20 3.92 1.14 15.03
CA ALA A 20 3.55 2.54 14.80
C ALA A 20 4.53 3.54 15.45
N ALA A 21 5.03 3.24 16.64
CA ALA A 21 6.02 4.07 17.36
C ALA A 21 7.42 4.09 16.71
N GLN A 22 7.70 3.18 15.78
CA GLN A 22 8.99 3.04 15.09
C GLN A 22 8.86 3.34 13.59
N ALA A 23 7.68 3.78 13.13
CA ALA A 23 7.48 4.11 11.72
C ALA A 23 8.35 5.32 11.33
N PRO A 24 9.24 5.20 10.34
CA PRO A 24 10.15 6.27 9.97
C PRO A 24 9.44 7.43 9.24
N SER A 25 8.21 7.21 8.76
CA SER A 25 7.35 8.23 8.14
C SER A 25 5.89 7.74 8.11
N ASN A 26 5.00 8.58 7.58
CA ASN A 26 3.61 8.23 7.26
C ASN A 26 3.43 7.71 5.82
N LEU A 27 4.51 7.51 5.07
CA LEU A 27 4.46 6.95 3.71
C LEU A 27 4.44 5.42 3.77
N SER A 28 3.46 4.80 3.11
CA SER A 28 3.29 3.34 3.05
C SER A 28 3.45 2.82 1.63
N VAL A 29 3.95 1.59 1.50
CA VAL A 29 4.15 0.95 0.20
C VAL A 29 2.83 0.35 -0.27
N VAL A 30 2.40 0.72 -1.49
CA VAL A 30 1.09 0.31 -2.05
C VAL A 30 1.14 -1.05 -2.75
N GLY A 31 2.33 -1.64 -2.91
CA GLY A 31 2.53 -2.91 -3.62
C GLY A 31 2.62 -2.74 -5.13
N ARG A 32 3.29 -1.67 -5.59
CA ARG A 32 3.61 -1.41 -7.00
C ARG A 32 5.10 -1.11 -7.08
N TYR A 33 5.80 -1.86 -7.93
CA TYR A 33 7.25 -1.79 -8.01
C TYR A 33 7.70 -1.88 -9.47
N ILE A 34 8.69 -1.08 -9.81
CA ILE A 34 9.51 -1.25 -11.01
C ILE A 34 10.90 -1.57 -10.48
N LEU A 35 11.33 -2.81 -10.67
CA LEU A 35 12.56 -3.33 -10.05
C LEU A 35 13.55 -3.69 -11.15
N THR A 36 14.80 -3.27 -10.98
CA THR A 36 15.89 -3.72 -11.84
C THR A 36 16.20 -5.19 -11.54
N PRO A 37 16.75 -5.96 -12.50
CA PRO A 37 17.03 -7.40 -12.30
C PRO A 37 17.89 -7.71 -11.07
N ARG A 38 18.72 -6.75 -10.62
CA ARG A 38 19.55 -6.87 -9.40
C ARG A 38 18.75 -7.24 -8.15
N ILE A 39 17.44 -6.96 -8.12
CA ILE A 39 16.58 -7.37 -7.00
C ILE A 39 16.57 -8.89 -6.77
N PHE A 40 16.74 -9.71 -7.81
CA PHE A 40 16.75 -11.17 -7.67
C PHE A 40 17.95 -11.65 -6.86
N ASP A 41 19.13 -11.05 -7.06
CA ASP A 41 20.32 -11.34 -6.26
C ASP A 41 20.10 -10.92 -4.79
N MET A 42 19.47 -9.76 -4.57
CA MET A 42 19.13 -9.29 -3.22
C MET A 42 18.16 -10.25 -2.53
N LEU A 43 17.14 -10.72 -3.24
CA LEU A 43 16.18 -11.70 -2.73
C LEU A 43 16.87 -13.03 -2.38
N ALA A 44 17.74 -13.55 -3.25
CA ALA A 44 18.48 -14.78 -3.00
C ALA A 44 19.38 -14.69 -1.75
N ALA A 45 19.96 -13.52 -1.49
CA ALA A 45 20.75 -13.24 -0.30
C ALA A 45 19.89 -12.86 0.94
N THR A 46 18.57 -12.75 0.80
CA THR A 46 17.68 -12.30 1.89
C THR A 46 17.17 -13.47 2.70
N GLY A 47 17.48 -13.44 3.99
CA GLY A 47 16.97 -14.40 4.96
C GLY A 47 15.49 -14.16 5.28
N ARG A 48 14.96 -14.99 6.17
CA ARG A 48 13.60 -14.84 6.68
C ARG A 48 13.51 -13.63 7.62
N GLY A 49 12.60 -12.71 7.32
CA GLY A 49 12.30 -11.51 8.10
C GLY A 49 10.97 -11.64 8.85
N ALA A 50 10.15 -10.60 8.76
CA ALA A 50 8.84 -10.55 9.42
C ALA A 50 7.97 -11.76 9.04
N GLY A 51 7.35 -12.38 10.05
CA GLY A 51 6.49 -13.56 9.86
C GLY A 51 7.23 -14.85 9.44
N GLY A 52 8.57 -14.86 9.42
CA GLY A 52 9.34 -16.02 8.95
C GLY A 52 9.38 -16.18 7.43
N GLU A 53 9.04 -15.13 6.69
CA GLU A 53 9.02 -15.10 5.22
C GLU A 53 10.21 -14.32 4.66
N ILE A 54 10.56 -14.58 3.41
CA ILE A 54 11.54 -13.74 2.68
C ILE A 54 10.79 -12.51 2.19
N GLN A 55 11.09 -11.35 2.75
CA GLN A 55 10.37 -10.11 2.45
C GLN A 55 11.03 -9.35 1.31
N LEU A 56 10.22 -8.92 0.33
CA LEU A 56 10.69 -8.05 -0.75
C LEU A 56 11.22 -6.72 -0.22
N THR A 57 10.59 -6.19 0.83
CA THR A 57 11.01 -4.95 1.50
C THR A 57 12.44 -5.03 2.02
N ASP A 58 12.84 -6.16 2.62
CA ASP A 58 14.21 -6.37 3.12
C ASP A 58 15.22 -6.44 1.95
N ALA A 59 14.84 -7.06 0.83
CA ALA A 59 15.67 -7.09 -0.37
C ALA A 59 15.84 -5.69 -0.98
N ILE A 60 14.78 -4.86 -1.00
CA ILE A 60 14.87 -3.46 -1.44
C ILE A 60 15.75 -2.64 -0.48
N ALA A 61 15.67 -2.90 0.83
CA ALA A 61 16.54 -2.25 1.81
C ALA A 61 18.03 -2.56 1.57
N LYS A 62 18.36 -3.78 1.14
CA LYS A 62 19.73 -4.12 0.71
C LYS A 62 20.10 -3.43 -0.60
N LEU A 63 19.17 -3.40 -1.56
CA LEU A 63 19.38 -2.76 -2.85
C LEU A 63 19.72 -1.27 -2.72
N LEU A 64 19.10 -0.58 -1.76
CA LEU A 64 19.37 0.81 -1.41
C LEU A 64 20.84 1.10 -1.07
N ALA A 65 21.59 0.10 -0.58
CA ALA A 65 23.01 0.25 -0.27
C ALA A 65 23.90 0.20 -1.53
N GLU A 66 23.40 -0.35 -2.64
CA GLU A 66 24.14 -0.53 -3.89
C GLU A 66 23.75 0.50 -4.96
N GLN A 67 22.49 0.91 -4.99
CA GLN A 67 21.97 1.84 -6.01
C GLN A 67 20.85 2.71 -5.47
N GLN A 68 20.59 3.82 -6.19
CA GLN A 68 19.47 4.68 -5.89
C GLN A 68 18.14 3.96 -6.08
N VAL A 69 17.24 4.09 -5.11
CA VAL A 69 15.84 3.68 -5.22
C VAL A 69 14.98 4.93 -5.07
N LEU A 70 13.92 5.02 -5.88
CA LEU A 70 13.00 6.15 -5.88
C LEU A 70 11.64 5.72 -5.33
N ALA A 71 11.02 6.61 -4.57
CA ALA A 71 9.64 6.50 -4.11
C ALA A 71 8.76 7.40 -4.98
N TRP A 72 7.67 6.83 -5.49
CA TRP A 72 6.64 7.56 -6.22
C TRP A 72 5.39 7.71 -5.36
N GLU A 73 4.98 8.95 -5.13
CA GLU A 73 3.77 9.30 -4.39
C GLU A 73 2.58 9.25 -5.36
N PHE A 74 1.80 8.17 -5.27
CA PHE A 74 0.62 7.99 -6.09
C PHE A 74 -0.51 8.93 -5.64
N GLU A 75 -1.06 9.69 -6.59
CA GLU A 75 -2.27 10.47 -6.39
C GLU A 75 -3.51 9.62 -6.70
N GLY A 76 -4.26 9.28 -5.66
CA GLY A 76 -5.55 8.59 -5.78
C GLY A 76 -5.98 7.91 -4.50
N THR A 77 -7.15 7.28 -4.54
CA THR A 77 -7.67 6.51 -3.39
C THR A 77 -7.17 5.08 -3.45
N ARG A 78 -6.38 4.68 -2.46
CA ARG A 78 -6.02 3.27 -2.24
C ARG A 78 -7.04 2.62 -1.32
N PHE A 79 -7.56 1.48 -1.73
CA PHE A 79 -8.28 0.56 -0.84
C PHE A 79 -7.40 -0.65 -0.52
N ASP A 80 -7.31 -0.99 0.76
CA ASP A 80 -6.68 -2.23 1.20
C ASP A 80 -7.71 -3.37 1.24
N CYS A 81 -7.88 -4.06 0.12
CA CYS A 81 -8.78 -5.21 0.04
C CYS A 81 -8.24 -6.48 0.70
N GLY A 82 -7.03 -6.45 1.29
CA GLY A 82 -6.50 -7.55 2.10
C GLY A 82 -7.15 -7.64 3.49
N ASN A 83 -7.80 -6.57 3.94
CA ASN A 83 -8.57 -6.56 5.19
C ASN A 83 -10.07 -6.38 4.92
N LYS A 84 -10.91 -6.92 5.81
CA LYS A 84 -12.37 -6.98 5.61
C LYS A 84 -13.02 -5.60 5.50
N LEU A 85 -12.58 -4.64 6.33
CA LEU A 85 -13.14 -3.30 6.32
C LEU A 85 -12.81 -2.56 5.02
N GLY A 86 -11.55 -2.60 4.59
CA GLY A 86 -11.09 -1.99 3.34
C GLY A 86 -11.75 -2.60 2.11
N TYR A 87 -11.99 -3.92 2.10
CA TYR A 87 -12.79 -4.57 1.06
C TYR A 87 -14.22 -4.03 0.97
N LEU A 88 -14.91 -3.84 2.12
CA LEU A 88 -16.27 -3.29 2.14
C LEU A 88 -16.29 -1.82 1.72
N GLN A 89 -15.33 -1.02 2.17
CA GLN A 89 -15.16 0.37 1.75
C GLN A 89 -14.97 0.49 0.24
N ALA A 90 -14.09 -0.34 -0.34
CA ALA A 90 -13.89 -0.40 -1.79
C ALA A 90 -15.19 -0.74 -2.50
N THR A 91 -15.90 -1.77 -2.04
CA THR A 91 -17.17 -2.21 -2.64
C THR A 91 -18.19 -1.09 -2.66
N VAL A 92 -18.37 -0.38 -1.54
CA VAL A 92 -19.31 0.76 -1.46
C VAL A 92 -18.91 1.88 -2.41
N ASP A 93 -17.63 2.27 -2.40
CA ASP A 93 -17.13 3.38 -3.23
C ASP A 93 -17.26 3.06 -4.74
N TYR A 94 -16.95 1.83 -5.16
CA TYR A 94 -17.14 1.40 -6.54
C TYR A 94 -18.62 1.30 -6.94
N ALA A 95 -19.49 0.79 -6.06
CA ALA A 95 -20.93 0.73 -6.33
C ALA A 95 -21.53 2.14 -6.52
N LEU A 96 -21.09 3.12 -5.73
CA LEU A 96 -21.51 4.52 -5.86
C LEU A 96 -20.92 5.25 -7.09
N ARG A 97 -19.98 4.61 -7.81
CA ARG A 97 -19.47 5.07 -9.11
C ARG A 97 -20.04 4.29 -10.29
N HIS A 98 -20.75 3.18 -10.05
CA HIS A 98 -21.24 2.31 -11.10
C HIS A 98 -22.35 2.99 -11.91
N PRO A 99 -22.27 3.01 -13.26
CA PRO A 99 -23.22 3.74 -14.11
C PRO A 99 -24.67 3.28 -13.92
N GLU A 100 -24.89 2.00 -13.66
CA GLU A 100 -26.23 1.42 -13.52
C GLU A 100 -26.70 1.32 -12.06
N LEU A 101 -25.80 1.14 -11.10
CA LEU A 101 -26.17 0.77 -9.72
C LEU A 101 -26.13 1.95 -8.75
N LYS A 102 -25.45 3.04 -9.12
CA LYS A 102 -25.19 4.18 -8.24
C LYS A 102 -26.45 4.71 -7.55
N ASN A 103 -27.52 4.90 -8.31
CA ASN A 103 -28.74 5.54 -7.79
C ASN A 103 -29.47 4.63 -6.79
N ASP A 104 -29.74 3.39 -7.20
CA ASP A 104 -30.46 2.41 -6.37
C ASP A 104 -29.65 2.04 -5.12
N PHE A 105 -28.33 1.87 -5.26
CA PHE A 105 -27.46 1.55 -4.14
C PHE A 105 -27.30 2.73 -3.16
N ALA A 106 -27.18 3.96 -3.66
CA ALA A 106 -27.16 5.14 -2.80
C ALA A 106 -28.47 5.31 -2.00
N GLN A 107 -29.61 5.00 -2.63
CA GLN A 107 -30.90 5.01 -1.94
C GLN A 107 -30.95 3.94 -0.85
N TYR A 108 -30.50 2.71 -1.15
CA TYR A 108 -30.41 1.63 -0.17
C TYR A 108 -29.57 2.03 1.05
N LEU A 109 -28.36 2.58 0.84
CA LEU A 109 -27.45 2.98 1.93
C LEU A 109 -28.05 4.04 2.87
N ARG A 110 -28.84 4.99 2.35
CA ARG A 110 -29.51 6.00 3.19
C ARG A 110 -30.57 5.41 4.12
N GLY A 111 -31.06 4.21 3.82
CA GLY A 111 -32.04 3.49 4.62
C GLY A 111 -31.43 2.52 5.63
N ILE A 112 -30.09 2.43 5.74
CA ILE A 112 -29.43 1.54 6.70
C ILE A 112 -29.13 2.31 7.99
N ASP A 113 -29.67 1.84 9.11
CA ASP A 113 -29.24 2.26 10.44
C ASP A 113 -28.11 1.38 10.96
N ALA A 114 -27.05 2.01 11.47
CA ALA A 114 -25.87 1.31 12.02
C ALA A 114 -26.16 0.53 13.32
N ASN A 115 -27.33 0.76 13.93
CA ASN A 115 -27.88 -0.03 15.02
C ASN A 115 -29.23 -0.58 14.57
N PRO A 116 -29.28 -1.79 13.97
CA PRO A 116 -30.57 -2.42 13.73
C PRO A 116 -31.24 -2.59 15.09
N SER A 117 -32.43 -2.02 15.24
CA SER A 117 -33.28 -2.33 16.38
C SER A 117 -33.45 -3.84 16.39
N ALA A 118 -32.97 -4.50 17.46
CA ALA A 118 -33.19 -5.92 17.69
C ALA A 118 -34.69 -6.23 17.74
#